data_AF-A0A957BH68-F1
#
_entry.id   AF-A0A957BH68-F1
#
_cell.length_a   1.000
_cell.length_b   1.000
_cell.length_c   1.000
_cell.angle_alpha   90.00
_cell.angle_beta   90.00
_cell.angle_gamma   90.00
#
_symmetry.space_group_name_H-M   'P 1'
#
loop_
_entity.id
_entity.type
_entity.pdbx_description
1 polymer ?
#
loop_
_entity_poly.entity_id
_entity_poly.type
_entity_poly.pdbx_seq_one_letter_code
_entity_poly.pdbx_strand_id
1 'polypeptide(L)' 'PITTWLTVIWTIRQMYPDDFSVHVSLEEGSRYHFDQLLGSDKPRHQIDASEPIEAITADWPAFCESFRAKRASYLLYD' A
#
# COMPACT_ATOMS: atom_id res chain seq x y z
N PRO A 1 -10.33 4.77 -4.33
CA PRO A 1 -9.61 5.82 -3.57
C PRO A 1 -8.12 5.51 -3.34
N ILE A 2 -7.78 4.33 -2.81
CA ILE A 2 -6.37 3.96 -2.54
C ILE A 2 -5.51 3.90 -3.82
N THR A 3 -6.06 3.35 -4.90
CA THR A 3 -5.38 3.27 -6.20
C THR A 3 -4.96 4.65 -6.71
N THR A 4 -5.82 5.66 -6.56
CA THR A 4 -5.51 7.05 -6.94
C THR A 4 -4.27 7.57 -6.22
N TRP A 5 -4.18 7.38 -4.90
CA TRP A 5 -3.04 7.84 -4.11
C TRP A 5 -1.76 7.05 -4.43
N LEU A 6 -1.87 5.73 -4.63
CA LEU A 6 -0.75 4.92 -5.10
C LEU A 6 -0.26 5.37 -6.46
N THR A 7 -1.17 5.67 -7.39
CA THR A 7 -0.82 6.21 -8.71
C THR A 7 -0.10 7.56 -8.58
N VAL A 8 -0.58 8.48 -7.74
CA VAL A 8 0.11 9.76 -7.50
C VAL A 8 1.53 9.54 -6.98
N ILE A 9 1.69 8.70 -5.94
CA ILE A 9 3.00 8.42 -5.34
C ILE A 9 3.94 7.76 -6.37
N TRP A 10 3.45 6.75 -7.09
CA TRP A 10 4.19 6.08 -8.15
C TRP A 10 4.62 7.06 -9.24
N THR A 11 3.71 7.91 -9.72
CA THR A 11 4.02 8.91 -10.74
C THR A 11 5.09 9.89 -10.27
N ILE A 12 5.01 10.41 -9.03
CA ILE A 12 6.04 11.30 -8.47
C ILE A 12 7.40 10.58 -8.42
N ARG A 13 7.43 9.32 -7.95
CA ARG A 13 8.65 8.49 -7.91
C ARG A 13 9.28 8.29 -9.30
N GLN A 14 8.46 8.13 -10.34
CA GLN A 14 8.93 7.99 -11.72
C GLN A 14 9.45 9.32 -12.30
N MET A 15 8.83 10.44 -11.95
CA MET A 15 9.23 11.77 -12.43
C MET A 15 10.48 12.31 -11.74
N TYR A 16 10.68 11.97 -10.46
CA TYR A 16 11.75 12.51 -9.62
C TYR A 16 12.48 11.39 -8.87
N PRO A 17 13.13 10.45 -9.57
CA PRO A 17 13.72 9.26 -8.95
C PRO A 17 14.86 9.58 -7.97
N ASP A 18 15.60 10.65 -8.20
CA ASP A 18 16.75 11.04 -7.36
C ASP A 18 16.34 11.88 -6.15
N ASP A 19 15.18 12.55 -6.20
CA ASP A 19 14.68 13.43 -5.14
C ASP A 19 13.59 12.77 -4.28
N PHE A 20 13.00 11.66 -4.76
CA PHE A 20 11.94 10.97 -4.03
C PHE A 20 12.52 10.00 -3.00
N SER A 21 12.06 10.13 -1.75
CA SER A 21 12.33 9.15 -0.71
C SER A 21 11.13 8.95 0.22
N VAL A 22 10.84 7.69 0.56
CA VAL A 22 9.93 7.37 1.67
C VAL A 22 10.72 7.46 2.97
N HIS A 23 10.29 8.32 3.89
CA HIS A 23 11.01 8.52 5.15
C HIS A 23 10.62 7.49 6.21
N VAL A 24 11.60 7.11 7.03
CA VAL A 24 11.36 6.36 8.27
C VAL A 24 10.78 7.27 9.35
N SER A 25 10.06 6.68 10.32
CA SER A 25 9.64 7.40 11.53
C SER A 25 10.84 8.00 12.27
N LEU A 26 10.63 9.15 12.92
CA LEU A 26 11.63 9.85 13.75
C LEU A 26 11.89 9.17 15.12
N GLU A 27 11.14 8.11 15.44
CA GLU A 27 11.27 7.37 16.71
C GLU A 27 12.27 6.20 16.62
N GLU A 28 12.91 5.87 17.76
CA GLU A 28 13.85 4.73 17.88
C GLU A 28 13.14 3.39 17.55
N GLY A 29 13.79 2.55 16.72
CA GLY A 29 13.19 1.31 16.17
C GLY A 29 12.52 1.48 14.79
N SER A 30 12.83 2.61 14.14
CA SER A 30 12.36 3.14 12.86
C SER A 30 11.73 2.15 11.86
N ARG A 31 10.41 2.25 11.70
CA ARG A 31 9.65 1.66 10.59
C ARG A 31 9.19 2.76 9.63
N TYR A 32 9.01 2.44 8.36
CA TYR A 32 8.39 3.36 7.42
C TYR A 32 6.91 3.51 7.77
N HIS A 33 6.44 4.75 7.97
CA HIS A 33 5.01 5.02 8.21
C HIS A 33 4.14 4.53 7.04
N PHE A 34 4.68 4.60 5.83
CA PHE A 34 4.05 4.05 4.64
C PHE A 34 3.72 2.55 4.81
N ASP A 35 4.70 1.76 5.25
CA ASP A 35 4.54 0.32 5.46
C ASP A 35 3.54 0.03 6.59
N GLN A 36 3.51 0.88 7.63
CA GLN A 36 2.55 0.76 8.74
C GLN A 36 1.10 1.03 8.28
N LEU A 37 0.88 2.04 7.44
CA LEU A 37 -0.45 2.38 6.92
C LEU A 37 -0.98 1.31 5.96
N LEU A 38 -0.11 0.68 5.19
CA LEU A 38 -0.48 -0.41 4.29
C LEU A 38 -0.51 -1.79 4.97
N GLY A 39 0.06 -1.90 6.18
CA GLY A 39 0.18 -3.17 6.89
C GLY A 39 1.22 -4.12 6.29
N SER A 40 2.09 -3.64 5.38
CA SER A 40 3.14 -4.39 4.71
C SER A 40 4.15 -3.46 4.04
N ASP A 41 5.40 -3.89 3.94
CA ASP A 41 6.47 -3.26 3.16
C ASP A 41 6.42 -3.56 1.66
N LYS A 42 5.64 -4.57 1.24
CA LYS A 42 5.55 -5.05 -0.13
C LYS A 42 5.23 -3.93 -1.13
N PRO A 43 4.19 -3.08 -0.92
CA PRO A 43 3.89 -2.03 -1.89
C PRO A 43 5.00 -1.00 -2.07
N ARG A 44 5.78 -0.69 -1.02
CA ARG A 44 6.92 0.23 -1.12
C ARG A 44 8.00 -0.35 -2.03
N HIS A 45 8.35 -1.61 -1.79
CA HIS A 45 9.34 -2.32 -2.62
C HIS A 45 8.91 -2.44 -4.08
N GLN A 46 7.62 -2.66 -4.35
CA GLN A 46 7.10 -2.70 -5.72
C GLN A 46 7.11 -1.33 -6.40
N ILE A 47 6.82 -0.25 -5.67
CA ILE A 47 6.96 1.13 -6.19
C ILE A 47 8.42 1.44 -6.51
N ASP A 48 9.36 1.07 -5.63
CA ASP A 48 10.80 1.25 -5.86
C ASP A 48 11.28 0.45 -7.09
N ALA A 49 10.70 -0.73 -7.32
CA ALA A 49 10.94 -1.56 -8.51
C ALA A 49 10.19 -1.07 -9.77
N SER A 50 9.44 0.03 -9.68
CA SER A 50 8.64 0.58 -10.78
C SER A 50 7.61 -0.40 -11.36
N GLU A 51 7.08 -1.30 -10.53
CA GLU A 51 5.99 -2.19 -10.94
C GLU A 51 4.71 -1.39 -11.26
N PRO A 52 3.89 -1.86 -12.23
CA PRO A 52 2.61 -1.22 -12.53
C PRO A 52 1.65 -1.31 -11.34
N ILE A 53 0.81 -0.30 -11.15
CA ILE A 53 -0.14 -0.21 -10.02
C ILE A 53 -1.08 -1.42 -9.95
N GLU A 54 -1.43 -1.98 -11.11
CA GLU A 54 -2.26 -3.17 -11.23
C GLU A 54 -1.57 -4.39 -10.60
N ALA A 55 -0.24 -4.50 -10.71
CA ALA A 55 0.53 -5.59 -10.09
C ALA A 55 0.66 -5.39 -8.57
N ILE A 56 0.80 -4.15 -8.11
CA ILE A 56 0.87 -3.82 -6.67
C ILE A 56 -0.42 -4.23 -5.94
N THR A 57 -1.56 -4.06 -6.61
CA THR A 57 -2.90 -4.26 -6.01
C THR A 57 -3.58 -5.56 -6.42
N ALA A 58 -2.89 -6.42 -7.18
CA ALA A 58 -3.47 -7.61 -7.82
C ALA A 58 -4.10 -8.61 -6.85
N ASP A 59 -3.53 -8.77 -5.65
CA ASP A 59 -3.96 -9.74 -4.64
C ASP A 59 -5.05 -9.18 -3.69
N TRP A 60 -5.29 -7.85 -3.70
CA TRP A 60 -6.21 -7.22 -2.76
C TRP A 60 -7.68 -7.61 -2.98
N PRO A 61 -8.21 -7.73 -4.21
CA PRO A 61 -9.59 -8.16 -4.41
C PRO A 61 -9.87 -9.53 -3.78
N ALA A 62 -8.97 -10.49 -3.96
CA ALA A 62 -9.08 -11.83 -3.37
C ALA A 62 -9.05 -11.78 -1.83
N PHE A 63 -8.17 -10.96 -1.26
CA PHE A 63 -8.14 -10.72 0.18
C PHE A 63 -9.44 -10.08 0.69
N CYS A 64 -9.97 -9.06 0.00
CA CYS A 64 -11.21 -8.40 0.36
C CYS A 64 -12.40 -9.38 0.33
N GLU A 65 -12.48 -10.26 -0.67
CA GLU A 65 -13.50 -11.32 -0.70
C GLU A 65 -13.36 -12.30 0.47
N SER A 66 -12.14 -12.76 0.77
CA SER A 66 -11.89 -13.60 1.94
C SER A 66 -12.30 -12.91 3.24
N PHE A 67 -12.00 -11.62 3.38
CA PHE A 67 -12.36 -10.84 4.55
C PHE A 67 -13.88 -10.63 4.65
N ARG A 68 -14.56 -10.36 3.54
CA ARG A 68 -16.04 -10.25 3.49
C ARG A 68 -16.71 -11.54 3.98
N ALA A 69 -16.22 -12.71 3.54
CA ALA A 69 -16.74 -13.99 4.01
C ALA A 69 -16.49 -14.21 5.51
N LYS A 70 -15.26 -13.93 5.99
CA LYS A 70 -14.89 -14.10 7.40
C LYS A 70 -15.65 -13.17 8.34
N ARG A 71 -15.90 -11.92 7.93
CA ARG A 71 -16.59 -10.94 8.79
C ARG A 71 -18.11 -11.15 8.86
N ALA A 72 -18.69 -11.98 7.99
CA ALA A 72 -20.14 -12.11 7.82
C ALA A 72 -20.88 -12.48 9.11
N SER A 73 -20.34 -13.40 9.92
CA SER A 73 -20.94 -13.81 11.19
C SER A 73 -20.89 -12.76 12.30
N TYR A 74 -20.19 -11.64 12.07
CA TYR A 74 -19.99 -10.56 13.04
C TYR A 74 -20.73 -9.27 12.65
N LEU A 75 -21.50 -9.28 11.56
CA LEU A 75 -22.28 -8.12 11.14
C LEU A 75 -23.53 -7.96 12.00
N LEU A 76 -23.77 -6.74 12.48
CA LEU A 76 -24.94 -6.37 13.30
C LEU A 76 -26.03 -5.65 12.48
N TYR A 77 -25.70 -5.30 11.24
CA TYR A 77 -26.55 -4.54 10.33
C TYR A 77 -26.38 -5.11 8.92
N ASP A 78 -27.47 -5.08 8.16
CA ASP A 78 -27.48 -5.37 6.73
C ASP A 78 -26.78 -4.26 5.92
#